data_AF-A0A7J2QYS9-F1
#
_entry.id   AF-A0A7J2QYS9-F1
#
_cell.length_a   1.000
_cell.length_b   1.000
_cell.length_c   1.000
_cell.angle_alpha   90.00
_cell.angle_beta   90.00
_cell.angle_gamma   90.00
#
_symmetry.space_group_name_H-M   'P 1'
#
loop_
_entity.id
_entity.type
_entity.pdbx_description
1 polymer ?
#
loop_
_entity_poly.entity_id
_entity_poly.type
_entity_poly.pdbx_seq_one_letter_code
_entity_poly.pdbx_strand_id
1 'polypeptide(L)'
;MKRFSELHREELLKKSQQCLWTTEGEPGLAYLRDQRKISDSVIKAFRLGYVPSDNRHQLAGRVIIPLYDASGHLVVLSSRLVIQTKHNLAKYWHESYKKNFFLYGVDQAKPFMRKWGCVVLCISGEQECIDPVAGLYKKIQDFNAGDYILSFDTSTKSNICSKIRRKVYSGDKMCYRVSTSLNDVILTGDHRVFANGKWVEAKSLKEGDCLLSPLAYNVPTFLQKKDITAEECRLLGYFIGDGYCCGSPCFTNMNTDIVDDFISIIDKMGDRVDKRDNRHYMVYGTRGRGGYKQIIGQSCSNIQIFLKKYGIYGKR
;
A
#
# COMPACT_ATOMS: atom_id res chain seq x y z
N MET A 1 25.45 13.13 22.88
CA MET A 1 24.70 14.13 22.07
C MET A 1 23.81 14.91 23.05
N LYS A 2 23.83 16.26 23.04
CA LYS A 2 23.20 17.07 24.11
C LYS A 2 21.66 16.99 24.07
N ARG A 3 21.05 16.92 25.25
CA ARG A 3 19.60 16.99 25.48
C ARG A 3 19.33 18.14 26.45
N PHE A 4 18.35 18.97 26.15
CA PHE A 4 17.92 20.06 27.02
C PHE A 4 16.96 19.54 28.08
N SER A 5 16.95 20.18 29.25
CA SER A 5 15.83 20.04 30.18
C SER A 5 14.56 20.59 29.53
N GLU A 6 13.41 20.07 29.94
CA GLU A 6 12.10 20.50 29.44
C GLU A 6 11.87 22.01 29.60
N LEU A 7 12.10 22.56 30.80
CA LEU A 7 11.96 24.00 31.08
C LEU A 7 12.83 24.86 30.13
N HIS A 8 14.11 24.52 30.01
CA HIS A 8 15.01 25.24 29.10
C HIS A 8 14.55 25.16 27.63
N ARG A 9 14.01 24.00 27.21
CA ARG A 9 13.51 23.81 25.85
C ARG A 9 12.32 24.71 25.55
N GLU A 10 11.37 24.76 26.47
CA GLU A 10 10.16 25.60 26.35
C GLU A 10 10.51 27.08 26.36
N GLU A 11 11.38 27.50 27.27
CA GLU A 11 11.84 28.89 27.36
C GLU A 11 12.57 29.32 26.08
N LEU A 12 13.49 28.49 25.59
CA LEU A 12 14.21 28.75 24.35
C LEU A 12 13.26 28.85 23.16
N LEU A 13 12.31 27.91 23.04
CA LEU A 13 11.34 27.92 21.97
C LEU A 13 10.49 29.18 22.02
N LYS A 14 9.95 29.54 23.19
CA LYS A 14 9.13 30.75 23.38
C LYS A 14 9.87 32.01 22.96
N LYS A 15 11.11 32.20 23.43
CA LYS A 15 11.94 33.35 23.05
C LYS A 15 12.24 33.37 21.56
N SER A 16 12.54 32.20 20.97
CA SER A 16 12.83 32.09 19.54
C SER A 16 11.62 32.40 18.65
N GLN A 17 10.42 32.03 19.08
CA GLN A 17 9.17 32.33 18.36
C GLN A 17 8.86 33.80 18.40
N GLN A 18 9.05 34.46 19.55
CA GLN A 18 8.88 35.90 19.67
C GLN A 18 9.88 36.64 18.78
N CYS A 19 11.16 36.26 18.88
CA CYS A 19 12.23 36.88 18.10
C CYS A 19 12.04 36.76 16.59
N LEU A 20 11.49 35.65 16.08
CA LEU A 20 11.25 35.48 14.64
C LEU A 20 10.41 36.60 14.01
N TRP A 21 9.58 37.29 14.80
CA TRP A 21 8.70 38.36 14.35
C TRP A 21 9.17 39.77 14.73
N THR A 22 10.41 39.90 15.22
CA THR A 22 11.06 41.20 15.48
C THR A 22 12.09 41.51 14.39
N THR A 23 12.70 42.70 14.47
CA THR A 23 13.77 43.11 13.54
C THR A 23 14.97 42.16 13.59
N GLU A 24 15.34 41.66 14.79
CA GLU A 24 16.42 40.69 14.95
C GLU A 24 16.09 39.31 14.31
N GLY A 25 14.82 39.01 14.11
CA GLY A 25 14.32 37.79 13.47
C GLY A 25 14.29 37.83 11.95
N GLU A 26 14.46 39.01 11.35
CA GLU A 26 14.33 39.24 9.91
C GLU A 26 15.13 38.24 9.06
N PRO A 27 16.39 37.86 9.38
CA PRO A 27 17.11 36.87 8.60
C PRO A 27 16.44 35.48 8.59
N GLY A 28 15.90 35.06 9.73
CA GLY A 28 15.16 33.81 9.85
C GLY A 28 13.83 33.85 9.09
N LEU A 29 13.15 34.99 9.14
CA LEU A 29 11.87 35.19 8.49
C LEU A 29 12.00 35.29 6.95
N ALA A 30 12.98 36.05 6.46
CA ALA A 30 13.33 36.13 5.04
C ALA A 30 13.73 34.76 4.48
N TYR A 31 14.47 33.97 5.26
CA TYR A 31 14.78 32.60 4.91
C TYR A 31 13.51 31.75 4.73
N LEU A 32 12.56 31.80 5.66
CA LEU A 32 11.32 31.02 5.59
C LEU A 32 10.39 31.50 4.47
N ARG A 33 10.19 32.81 4.35
CA ARG A 33 9.27 33.42 3.37
C ARG A 33 9.86 33.43 1.97
N ASP A 34 11.07 33.97 1.81
CA ASP A 34 11.58 34.33 0.49
C ASP A 34 12.32 33.17 -0.16
N GLN A 35 13.11 32.44 0.62
CA GLN A 35 13.87 31.30 0.10
C GLN A 35 13.05 30.00 0.13
N ARG A 36 12.29 29.77 1.21
CA ARG A 36 11.53 28.53 1.39
C ARG A 36 10.07 28.61 0.98
N LYS A 37 9.57 29.81 0.66
CA LYS A 37 8.19 30.06 0.21
C LYS A 37 7.15 29.51 1.20
N ILE A 38 7.43 29.63 2.50
CA ILE A 38 6.54 29.20 3.57
C ILE A 38 5.70 30.41 4.01
N SER A 39 4.37 30.28 3.98
CA SER A 39 3.46 31.34 4.42
C SER A 39 3.48 31.52 5.93
N ASP A 40 3.13 32.73 6.38
CA ASP A 40 3.02 33.05 7.81
C ASP A 40 2.07 32.13 8.57
N SER A 41 0.96 31.74 7.94
CA SER A 41 0.01 30.79 8.52
C SER A 41 0.67 29.44 8.83
N VAL A 42 1.52 28.95 7.93
CA VAL A 42 2.27 27.70 8.12
C VAL A 42 3.38 27.88 9.16
N ILE A 43 4.11 29.00 9.12
CA ILE A 43 5.15 29.31 10.13
C ILE A 43 4.56 29.31 11.54
N LYS A 44 3.40 29.96 11.72
CA LYS A 44 2.67 30.01 12.99
C LYS A 44 2.10 28.64 13.38
N ALA A 45 1.48 27.92 12.45
CA ALA A 45 0.92 26.59 12.72
C ALA A 45 1.98 25.58 13.19
N PHE A 46 3.16 25.59 12.57
CA PHE A 46 4.30 24.76 12.96
C PHE A 46 5.16 25.37 14.08
N ARG A 47 4.77 26.55 14.59
CA ARG A 47 5.37 27.19 15.77
C ARG A 47 6.88 27.39 15.61
N LEU A 48 7.33 27.73 14.40
CA LEU A 48 8.74 27.92 14.10
C LEU A 48 9.29 29.15 14.83
N GLY A 49 10.59 29.13 15.13
CA GLY A 49 11.28 30.24 15.77
C GLY A 49 12.62 30.53 15.14
N TYR A 50 13.32 31.55 15.63
CA TYR A 50 14.66 31.90 15.20
C TYR A 50 15.52 32.35 16.38
N VAL A 51 16.80 31.99 16.36
CA VAL A 51 17.79 32.47 17.32
C VAL A 51 18.78 33.37 16.56
N PRO A 52 18.89 34.67 16.93
CA PRO A 52 19.83 35.61 16.32
C PRO A 52 21.28 35.13 16.32
N SER A 53 22.05 35.52 15.31
CA SER A 53 23.45 35.09 15.13
C SER A 53 24.44 35.70 16.11
N ASP A 54 24.13 36.87 16.64
CA ASP A 54 24.88 37.60 17.68
C ASP A 54 24.67 37.01 19.08
N ASN A 55 23.70 36.11 19.24
CA ASN A 55 23.45 35.41 20.49
C ASN A 55 24.60 34.45 20.86
N ARG A 56 24.96 34.36 22.15
CA ARG A 56 25.99 33.43 22.65
C ARG A 56 25.53 31.97 22.75
N HIS A 57 24.29 31.67 22.38
CA HIS A 57 23.72 30.33 22.43
C HIS A 57 24.22 29.44 21.29
N GLN A 58 24.33 28.12 21.52
CA GLN A 58 24.80 27.15 20.51
C GLN A 58 23.92 27.06 19.26
N LEU A 59 22.69 27.58 19.33
CA LEU A 59 21.73 27.61 18.22
C LEU A 59 21.68 28.97 17.50
N ALA A 60 22.60 29.89 17.80
CA ALA A 60 22.68 31.18 17.14
C ALA A 60 22.73 31.06 15.60
N GLY A 61 21.99 31.94 14.93
CA GLY A 61 21.86 31.97 13.47
C GLY A 61 20.99 30.86 12.88
N ARG A 62 20.19 30.17 13.71
CA ARG A 62 19.37 29.02 13.28
C ARG A 62 17.88 29.29 13.41
N VAL A 63 17.13 28.77 12.42
CA VAL A 63 15.68 28.56 12.57
C VAL A 63 15.45 27.34 13.44
N ILE A 64 14.57 27.49 14.42
CA ILE A 64 14.13 26.47 15.36
C ILE A 64 12.88 25.78 14.80
N ILE A 65 12.95 24.45 14.80
CA ILE A 65 11.93 23.54 14.28
C ILE A 65 11.52 22.62 15.44
N PRO A 66 10.48 22.98 16.20
CA PRO A 66 10.03 22.18 17.34
C PRO A 66 9.35 20.90 16.88
N LEU A 67 9.60 19.79 17.57
CA LEU A 67 8.93 18.52 17.33
C LEU A 67 8.02 18.20 18.51
N TYR A 68 6.74 17.99 18.20
CA TYR A 68 5.70 17.64 19.16
C TYR A 68 5.29 16.18 19.00
N ASP A 69 4.86 15.56 20.11
CA ASP A 69 4.19 14.26 20.06
C ASP A 69 2.74 14.39 19.56
N ALA A 70 2.04 13.26 19.39
CA ALA A 70 0.64 13.27 18.95
C ALA A 70 -0.33 13.90 19.96
N SER A 71 0.08 14.18 21.19
CA SER A 71 -0.70 14.87 22.21
C SER A 71 -0.40 16.38 22.25
N GLY A 72 0.60 16.83 21.49
CA GLY A 72 1.01 18.23 21.43
C GLY A 72 2.07 18.62 22.45
N HIS A 73 2.71 17.67 23.13
CA HIS A 73 3.82 17.94 24.06
C HIS A 73 5.13 18.15 23.30
N LEU A 74 5.93 19.13 23.72
CA LEU A 74 7.20 19.46 23.08
C LEU A 74 8.28 18.43 23.46
N VAL A 75 8.70 17.63 22.49
CA VAL A 75 9.64 16.52 22.72
C VAL A 75 11.08 16.97 22.56
N VAL A 76 11.39 17.66 21.45
CA VAL A 76 12.74 18.12 21.12
C VAL A 76 12.75 19.35 20.20
N LEU A 77 13.89 20.03 20.17
CA LEU A 77 14.19 21.02 19.15
C LEU A 77 15.13 20.47 18.07
N SER A 78 14.71 20.63 16.83
CA SER A 78 15.57 20.58 15.66
C SER A 78 15.88 22.00 15.21
N SER A 79 16.97 22.19 14.48
CA SER A 79 17.30 23.52 13.97
C SER A 79 18.08 23.47 12.67
N ARG A 80 17.97 24.55 11.89
CA ARG A 80 18.65 24.71 10.60
C ARG A 80 19.42 26.02 10.59
N LEU A 81 20.71 25.94 10.25
CA LEU A 81 21.55 27.12 10.07
C LEU A 81 21.08 27.92 8.86
N VAL A 82 20.85 29.22 9.07
CA VAL A 82 20.41 30.18 8.06
C VAL A 82 21.55 31.11 7.68
N ILE A 83 22.29 31.61 8.68
CA ILE A 83 23.42 32.51 8.45
C ILE A 83 24.72 31.69 8.51
N GLN A 84 25.41 31.57 7.37
CA GLN A 84 26.74 30.97 7.29
C GLN A 84 27.81 31.99 7.68
N THR A 85 27.88 32.39 8.95
CA THR A 85 28.94 33.31 9.42
C THR A 85 30.27 32.61 9.73
N LYS A 86 30.29 31.28 9.87
CA LYS A 86 31.49 30.52 10.25
C LYS A 86 31.62 29.24 9.45
N HIS A 87 32.77 29.08 8.78
CA HIS A 87 33.18 27.80 8.18
C HIS A 87 33.17 26.72 9.29
N ASN A 88 32.67 25.51 8.98
CA ASN A 88 32.59 24.31 9.84
C ASN A 88 31.38 24.12 10.79
N LEU A 89 30.29 24.89 10.69
CA LEU A 89 29.06 24.58 11.44
C LEU A 89 28.14 23.60 10.68
N ALA A 90 27.65 22.57 11.39
CA ALA A 90 26.68 21.62 10.82
C ALA A 90 25.39 22.31 10.38
N LYS A 91 24.95 22.04 9.14
CA LYS A 91 23.74 22.60 8.54
C LYS A 91 22.48 22.36 9.38
N TYR A 92 22.39 21.16 9.95
CA TYR A 92 21.34 20.78 10.87
C TYR A 92 21.92 20.47 12.24
N TRP A 93 21.18 20.84 13.28
CA TRP A 93 21.45 20.41 14.64
C TRP A 93 20.16 19.86 15.23
N HIS A 94 20.26 18.68 15.84
CA HIS A 94 19.14 18.01 16.48
C HIS A 94 19.50 17.73 17.92
N GLU A 95 18.57 18.02 18.82
CA GLU A 95 18.62 17.49 20.18
C GLU A 95 18.58 15.94 20.13
N SER A 96 19.15 15.25 21.13
CA SER A 96 19.12 13.79 21.17
C SER A 96 17.76 13.24 21.62
N TYR A 97 17.18 12.33 20.84
CA TYR A 97 15.92 11.64 21.15
C TYR A 97 15.77 10.32 20.38
N LYS A 98 14.78 9.52 20.77
CA LYS A 98 14.41 8.27 20.08
C LYS A 98 13.62 8.59 18.82
N LYS A 99 14.30 8.86 17.71
CA LYS A 99 13.72 9.24 16.40
C LYS A 99 12.57 8.34 15.94
N ASN A 100 12.66 7.04 16.22
CA ASN A 100 11.69 6.04 15.76
C ASN A 100 10.29 6.19 16.37
N PHE A 101 10.07 7.05 17.37
CA PHE A 101 8.75 7.20 18.03
C PHE A 101 8.01 8.46 17.62
N PHE A 102 8.62 9.34 16.82
CA PHE A 102 8.06 10.66 16.58
C PHE A 102 8.07 11.03 15.11
N LEU A 103 6.92 11.50 14.64
CA LEU A 103 6.71 12.02 13.30
C LEU A 103 6.49 13.53 13.38
N TYR A 104 7.34 14.31 12.71
CA TYR A 104 7.20 15.76 12.69
C TYR A 104 5.85 16.19 12.10
N GLY A 105 5.17 17.11 12.78
CA GLY A 105 3.86 17.64 12.37
C GLY A 105 2.67 16.72 12.63
N VAL A 106 2.86 15.61 13.35
CA VAL A 106 1.76 14.69 13.67
C VAL A 106 0.69 15.34 14.54
N ASP A 107 1.05 16.27 15.43
CA ASP A 107 0.13 17.06 16.24
C ASP A 107 -0.80 17.92 15.37
N GLN A 108 -0.24 18.56 14.34
CA GLN A 108 -0.99 19.35 13.36
C GLN A 108 -1.83 18.47 12.44
N ALA A 109 -1.32 17.30 12.05
CA ALA A 109 -1.98 16.39 11.12
C ALA A 109 -3.11 15.57 11.77
N LYS A 110 -3.01 15.25 13.06
CA LYS A 110 -3.91 14.33 13.78
C LYS A 110 -5.40 14.69 13.67
N PRO A 111 -5.86 15.95 13.80
CA PRO A 111 -7.27 16.29 13.62
C PRO A 111 -7.77 15.95 12.21
N PHE A 112 -6.94 16.20 11.19
CA PHE A 112 -7.28 15.90 9.80
C PHE A 112 -7.24 14.39 9.51
N MET A 113 -6.25 13.67 10.07
CA MET A 113 -6.19 12.21 9.97
C MET A 113 -7.44 11.55 10.55
N ARG A 114 -7.91 12.04 11.70
CA ARG A 114 -9.17 11.60 12.32
C ARG A 114 -10.39 11.96 11.46
N LYS A 115 -10.49 13.22 11.03
CA LYS A 115 -11.61 13.71 10.20
C LYS A 115 -11.72 12.96 8.87
N TRP A 116 -10.59 12.59 8.27
CA TRP A 116 -10.53 11.98 6.96
C TRP A 116 -10.46 10.45 6.99
N GLY A 117 -10.35 9.84 8.17
CA GLY A 117 -10.23 8.40 8.34
C GLY A 117 -8.99 7.81 7.64
N CYS A 118 -7.89 8.57 7.56
CA CYS A 118 -6.68 8.16 6.85
C CYS A 118 -5.49 7.96 7.79
N VAL A 119 -4.76 6.86 7.62
CA VAL A 119 -3.51 6.54 8.31
C VAL A 119 -2.36 6.54 7.30
N VAL A 120 -1.18 7.02 7.72
CA VAL A 120 0.04 6.97 6.91
C VAL A 120 0.60 5.55 6.96
N LEU A 121 0.56 4.84 5.83
CA LEU A 121 1.22 3.54 5.67
C LEU A 121 2.71 3.77 5.35
N CYS A 122 3.60 3.48 6.30
CA CYS A 122 5.06 3.44 6.09
C CYS A 122 5.50 2.00 5.90
N ILE A 123 5.36 1.51 4.68
CA ILE A 123 5.71 0.14 4.25
C ILE A 123 6.64 0.27 3.04
N SER A 124 7.53 -0.71 2.81
CA SER A 124 8.42 -0.69 1.64
C SER A 124 7.63 -0.56 0.34
N GLY A 125 8.10 0.27 -0.60
CA GLY A 125 7.43 0.47 -1.89
C GLY A 125 7.34 -0.79 -2.75
N GLU A 126 8.27 -1.73 -2.55
CA GLU A 126 8.36 -3.00 -3.27
C GLU A 126 7.37 -4.06 -2.77
N GLN A 127 6.76 -3.86 -1.61
CA GLN A 127 5.78 -4.82 -1.11
C GLN A 127 4.49 -4.78 -1.90
N GLU A 128 3.88 -5.94 -2.02
CA GLU A 128 2.64 -6.11 -2.76
C GLU A 128 1.43 -5.97 -1.85
N CYS A 129 0.39 -5.35 -2.38
CA CYS A 129 -0.93 -5.31 -1.80
C CYS A 129 -1.95 -5.75 -2.84
N ILE A 130 -3.09 -6.26 -2.39
CA ILE A 130 -4.16 -6.67 -3.29
C ILE A 130 -4.83 -5.40 -3.83
N ASP A 131 -4.84 -5.27 -5.16
CA ASP A 131 -5.72 -4.38 -5.90
C ASP A 131 -7.09 -5.06 -6.01
N PRO A 132 -8.11 -4.61 -5.24
CA PRO A 132 -9.42 -5.25 -5.22
C PRO A 132 -10.22 -5.00 -6.51
N VAL A 133 -9.77 -4.08 -7.37
CA VAL A 133 -10.39 -3.82 -8.68
C VAL A 133 -9.94 -4.85 -9.68
N ALA A 134 -8.62 -5.08 -9.76
CA ALA A 134 -8.04 -6.04 -10.70
C ALA A 134 -8.09 -7.48 -10.18
N GLY A 135 -8.21 -7.68 -8.86
CA GLY A 135 -8.07 -9.00 -8.23
C GLY A 135 -6.64 -9.53 -8.26
N LEU A 136 -5.65 -8.63 -8.41
CA LEU A 136 -4.24 -8.96 -8.57
C LEU A 136 -3.41 -8.31 -7.46
N TYR A 137 -2.20 -8.83 -7.27
CA TYR A 137 -1.17 -8.16 -6.48
C TYR A 137 -0.58 -7.01 -7.28
N LYS A 138 -0.42 -5.87 -6.60
CA LYS A 138 0.19 -4.65 -7.14
C LYS A 138 1.17 -4.11 -6.10
N LYS A 139 2.35 -3.65 -6.52
CA LYS A 139 3.33 -3.07 -5.59
C LYS A 139 2.79 -1.75 -5.01
N ILE A 140 3.11 -1.47 -3.75
CA ILE A 140 2.73 -0.22 -3.06
C ILE A 140 3.18 1.01 -3.85
N GLN A 141 4.36 0.94 -4.48
CA GLN A 141 4.88 2.02 -5.31
C GLN A 141 4.15 2.23 -6.64
N ASP A 142 3.30 1.31 -7.07
CA ASP A 142 2.54 1.46 -8.32
C ASP A 142 1.12 1.98 -8.07
N PHE A 143 0.68 2.01 -6.82
CA PHE A 143 -0.58 2.64 -6.44
C PHE A 143 -0.51 4.16 -6.55
N ASN A 144 -1.63 4.76 -6.94
CA ASN A 144 -1.81 6.20 -7.04
C ASN A 144 -3.02 6.68 -6.21
N ALA A 145 -3.06 7.99 -5.93
CA ALA A 145 -4.26 8.58 -5.36
C ALA A 145 -5.43 8.41 -6.35
N GLY A 146 -6.55 7.90 -5.85
CA GLY A 146 -7.70 7.51 -6.68
C GLY A 146 -7.89 6.01 -6.81
N ASP A 147 -6.80 5.23 -6.74
CA ASP A 147 -6.84 3.76 -6.76
C ASP A 147 -7.54 3.22 -5.50
N TYR A 148 -7.85 1.92 -5.51
CA TYR A 148 -8.42 1.22 -4.37
C TYR A 148 -7.45 0.18 -3.82
N ILE A 149 -7.54 -0.10 -2.53
CA ILE A 149 -6.73 -1.11 -1.85
C ILE A 149 -7.60 -1.93 -0.90
N LEU A 150 -7.31 -3.22 -0.79
CA LEU A 150 -7.95 -4.07 0.21
C LEU A 150 -7.53 -3.62 1.62
N SER A 151 -8.51 -3.32 2.47
CA SER A 151 -8.31 -2.98 3.87
C SER A 151 -9.15 -3.91 4.75
N PHE A 152 -8.80 -4.00 6.03
CA PHE A 152 -9.59 -4.74 7.01
C PHE A 152 -10.19 -3.77 8.03
N ASP A 153 -11.52 -3.82 8.18
CA ASP A 153 -12.22 -3.09 9.21
C ASP A 153 -12.28 -3.93 10.50
N THR A 154 -11.57 -3.47 11.53
CA THR A 154 -11.50 -4.17 12.82
C THR A 154 -12.82 -4.17 13.59
N SER A 155 -13.75 -3.26 13.28
CA SER A 155 -15.05 -3.16 13.95
C SER A 155 -16.05 -4.18 13.42
N THR A 156 -16.17 -4.26 12.09
CA THR A 156 -17.04 -5.24 11.40
C THR A 156 -16.36 -6.59 11.21
N LYS A 157 -15.05 -6.68 11.45
CA LYS A 157 -14.20 -7.85 11.20
C LYS A 157 -14.31 -8.35 9.76
N SER A 158 -14.37 -7.42 8.80
CA SER A 158 -14.54 -7.73 7.39
C SER A 158 -13.55 -6.96 6.51
N ASN A 159 -13.26 -7.54 5.35
CA ASN A 159 -12.50 -6.86 4.32
C ASN A 159 -13.36 -5.79 3.64
N ILE A 160 -12.78 -4.61 3.41
CA ILE A 160 -13.40 -3.48 2.73
C ILE A 160 -12.49 -2.94 1.63
N CYS A 161 -13.09 -2.31 0.63
CA CYS A 161 -12.38 -1.64 -0.45
C CYS A 161 -12.18 -0.16 -0.08
N SER A 162 -10.94 0.24 0.16
CA SER A 162 -10.62 1.61 0.58
C SER A 162 -10.00 2.40 -0.57
N LYS A 163 -10.51 3.60 -0.82
CA LYS A 163 -9.93 4.52 -1.81
C LYS A 163 -8.66 5.17 -1.26
N ILE A 164 -7.56 5.06 -2.00
CA ILE A 164 -6.28 5.71 -1.70
C ILE A 164 -6.46 7.21 -1.92
N ARG A 165 -6.37 8.00 -0.85
CA ARG A 165 -6.51 9.46 -0.92
C ARG A 165 -5.20 10.16 -1.29
N ARG A 166 -4.08 9.65 -0.79
CA ARG A 166 -2.76 10.24 -0.97
C ARG A 166 -1.68 9.20 -0.78
N LYS A 167 -0.60 9.34 -1.54
CA LYS A 167 0.64 8.57 -1.39
C LYS A 167 1.75 9.48 -0.88
N VAL A 168 2.57 8.98 0.05
CA VAL A 168 3.65 9.75 0.68
C VAL A 168 4.92 8.91 0.69
N TYR A 169 5.98 9.41 0.08
CA TYR A 169 7.31 8.83 0.24
C TYR A 169 7.94 9.37 1.53
N SER A 170 8.29 8.47 2.46
CA SER A 170 8.77 8.86 3.80
C SER A 170 10.29 8.89 3.95
N GLY A 171 11.03 8.78 2.84
CA GLY A 171 12.49 8.65 2.84
C GLY A 171 12.98 7.25 3.19
N ASP A 172 14.29 7.08 3.19
CA ASP A 172 14.94 5.83 3.58
C ASP A 172 15.01 5.70 5.10
N LYS A 173 14.56 4.55 5.62
CA LYS A 173 14.44 4.28 7.05
C LYS A 173 14.96 2.89 7.38
N MET A 174 15.41 2.71 8.62
CA MET A 174 15.66 1.38 9.17
C MET A 174 14.33 0.63 9.27
N CYS A 175 14.26 -0.55 8.65
CA CYS A 175 13.08 -1.41 8.64
C CYS A 175 13.34 -2.72 9.36
N TYR A 176 12.28 -3.30 9.90
CA TYR A 176 12.24 -4.64 10.45
C TYR A 176 11.63 -5.56 9.40
N ARG A 177 12.24 -6.74 9.23
CA ARG A 177 11.62 -7.84 8.50
C ARG A 177 10.85 -8.68 9.51
N VAL A 178 9.54 -8.75 9.34
CA VAL A 178 8.66 -9.62 10.11
C VAL A 178 8.33 -10.81 9.23
N SER A 179 8.93 -11.96 9.55
CA SER A 179 8.72 -13.20 8.82
C SER A 179 7.58 -14.00 9.45
N THR A 180 6.62 -14.40 8.64
CA THR A 180 5.54 -15.32 9.03
C THR A 180 5.73 -16.67 8.34
N SER A 181 4.92 -17.67 8.68
CA SER A 181 4.92 -18.96 7.98
C SER A 181 4.52 -18.87 6.51
N LEU A 182 3.87 -17.78 6.10
CA LEU A 182 3.38 -17.57 4.74
C LEU A 182 4.26 -16.60 3.96
N ASN A 183 4.48 -15.41 4.52
CA ASN A 183 5.12 -14.30 3.82
C ASN A 183 5.94 -13.42 4.78
N ASP A 184 6.83 -12.63 4.19
CA ASP A 184 7.58 -11.58 4.88
C ASP A 184 6.92 -10.21 4.70
N VAL A 185 6.95 -9.39 5.75
CA VAL A 185 6.54 -7.99 5.70
C VAL A 185 7.68 -7.10 6.17
N ILE A 186 8.01 -6.04 5.42
CA ILE A 186 9.12 -5.12 5.72
C ILE A 186 8.57 -3.75 6.11
N LEU A 187 8.67 -3.41 7.39
CA LEU A 187 8.03 -2.19 7.91
C LEU A 187 8.90 -1.48 8.95
N THR A 188 8.62 -0.20 9.20
CA THR A 188 9.33 0.55 10.24
C THR A 188 8.94 0.06 11.63
N GLY A 189 9.84 0.19 12.60
CA GLY A 189 9.64 -0.38 13.94
C GLY A 189 8.43 0.16 14.71
N ASP A 190 7.99 1.38 14.40
CA ASP A 190 6.81 2.06 14.95
C ASP A 190 5.51 1.77 14.20
N HIS A 191 5.61 1.15 13.02
CA HIS A 191 4.43 0.81 12.26
C HIS A 191 3.63 -0.25 13.01
N ARG A 192 2.33 -0.01 13.14
CA ARG A 192 1.44 -0.89 13.90
C ARG A 192 0.86 -1.96 12.99
N VAL A 193 0.95 -3.19 13.45
CA VAL A 193 0.27 -4.35 12.85
C VAL A 193 -0.79 -4.85 13.81
N PHE A 194 -1.82 -5.50 13.28
CA PHE A 194 -2.84 -6.13 14.11
C PHE A 194 -2.39 -7.54 14.46
N ALA A 195 -2.03 -7.76 15.73
CA ALA A 195 -1.51 -9.01 16.26
C ALA A 195 -2.30 -9.43 17.50
N ASN A 196 -2.71 -10.70 17.59
CA ASN A 196 -3.44 -11.24 18.75
C ASN A 196 -4.67 -10.38 19.15
N GLY A 197 -5.40 -9.85 18.17
CA GLY A 197 -6.62 -9.05 18.42
C GLY A 197 -6.38 -7.59 18.80
N LYS A 198 -5.15 -7.08 18.75
CA LYS A 198 -4.83 -5.68 19.09
C LYS A 198 -3.77 -5.08 18.17
N TRP A 199 -3.70 -3.75 18.13
CA TRP A 199 -2.64 -3.05 17.42
C TRP A 199 -1.34 -3.05 18.23
N VAL A 200 -0.26 -3.57 17.63
CA VAL A 200 1.07 -3.68 18.24
C VAL A 200 2.10 -3.09 17.28
N GLU A 201 3.10 -2.37 17.80
CA GLU A 201 4.22 -1.87 16.98
C GLU A 201 5.13 -3.01 16.55
N ALA A 202 5.62 -2.97 15.31
CA ALA A 202 6.45 -4.01 14.71
C ALA A 202 7.65 -4.43 15.57
N LYS A 203 8.35 -3.45 16.14
CA LYS A 203 9.51 -3.70 17.01
C LYS A 203 9.17 -4.40 18.33
N SER A 204 7.88 -4.49 18.67
CA SER A 204 7.38 -5.12 19.90
C SER A 204 6.81 -6.51 19.66
N LEU A 205 6.78 -6.97 18.40
CA LEU A 205 6.37 -8.33 18.05
C LEU A 205 7.35 -9.36 18.61
N LYS A 206 6.83 -10.53 18.94
CA LYS A 206 7.61 -11.68 19.39
C LYS A 206 7.28 -12.90 18.55
N GLU A 207 8.21 -13.85 18.52
CA GLU A 207 7.95 -15.16 17.93
C GLU A 207 6.71 -15.79 18.59
N GLY A 208 5.81 -16.34 17.76
CA GLY A 208 4.52 -16.88 18.19
C GLY A 208 3.35 -15.90 18.14
N ASP A 209 3.57 -14.60 17.93
CA ASP A 209 2.46 -13.66 17.74
C ASP A 209 1.69 -13.96 16.44
N CYS A 210 0.36 -14.06 16.52
CA CYS A 210 -0.50 -14.28 15.37
C CYS A 210 -0.88 -12.94 14.73
N LEU A 211 -0.35 -12.70 13.52
CA LEU A 211 -0.71 -11.54 12.72
C LEU A 211 -2.02 -11.76 11.98
N LEU A 212 -2.82 -10.70 11.86
CA LEU A 212 -3.99 -10.69 11.00
C LEU A 212 -3.56 -10.75 9.53
N SER A 213 -4.07 -11.75 8.81
CA SER A 213 -3.97 -11.84 7.37
C SER A 213 -5.36 -11.73 6.74
N PRO A 214 -5.57 -10.81 5.79
CA PRO A 214 -6.87 -10.63 5.12
C PRO A 214 -7.25 -11.82 4.22
N LEU A 215 -6.32 -12.75 3.95
CA LEU A 215 -6.56 -13.97 3.15
C LEU A 215 -7.58 -14.93 3.78
N ALA A 216 -7.86 -14.81 5.08
CA ALA A 216 -8.80 -15.68 5.77
C ALA A 216 -10.28 -15.31 5.55
N TYR A 217 -10.57 -14.15 4.94
CA TYR A 217 -11.93 -13.66 4.78
C TYR A 217 -12.14 -13.13 3.36
N ASN A 218 -13.26 -13.47 2.74
CA ASN A 218 -13.72 -13.02 1.42
C ASN A 218 -13.03 -11.74 0.94
N VAL A 219 -12.13 -11.84 -0.06
CA VAL A 219 -11.75 -10.66 -0.85
C VAL A 219 -13.00 -10.32 -1.64
N PRO A 220 -13.69 -9.21 -1.35
CA PRO A 220 -14.94 -9.01 -2.02
C PRO A 220 -14.60 -8.52 -3.43
N THR A 221 -14.94 -9.34 -4.41
CA THR A 221 -14.85 -9.02 -5.85
C THR A 221 -15.84 -7.90 -6.15
N PHE A 222 -15.43 -6.66 -5.92
CA PHE A 222 -16.32 -5.50 -5.99
C PHE A 222 -16.43 -4.89 -7.38
N LEU A 223 -15.51 -5.19 -8.31
CA LEU A 223 -15.55 -4.62 -9.65
C LEU A 223 -15.52 -5.72 -10.70
N GLN A 224 -16.71 -5.96 -11.26
CA GLN A 224 -17.09 -7.02 -12.20
C GLN A 224 -17.25 -8.40 -11.57
N LYS A 225 -18.41 -8.63 -10.94
CA LYS A 225 -19.09 -9.91 -11.16
C LYS A 225 -19.32 -10.02 -12.68
N LYS A 226 -18.39 -10.62 -13.41
CA LYS A 226 -18.87 -11.50 -14.48
C LYS A 226 -19.54 -12.64 -13.72
N ASP A 227 -20.82 -12.88 -14.00
CA ASP A 227 -21.51 -14.07 -13.53
C ASP A 227 -20.80 -15.27 -14.15
N ILE A 228 -19.74 -15.72 -13.47
CA ILE A 228 -19.01 -16.92 -13.79
C ILE A 228 -19.48 -17.99 -12.83
N THR A 229 -20.06 -19.06 -13.37
CA THR A 229 -20.52 -20.18 -12.56
C THR A 229 -19.32 -21.01 -12.07
N ALA A 230 -19.52 -21.80 -11.01
CA ALA A 230 -18.47 -22.70 -10.52
C ALA A 230 -17.99 -23.69 -11.60
N GLU A 231 -18.88 -24.12 -12.50
CA GLU A 231 -18.55 -24.99 -13.64
C GLU A 231 -17.69 -24.25 -14.67
N GLU A 232 -18.04 -23.01 -15.01
CA GLU A 232 -17.23 -22.18 -15.90
C GLU A 232 -15.84 -21.89 -15.31
N CYS A 233 -15.73 -21.66 -13.99
CA CYS A 233 -14.44 -21.49 -13.31
C CYS A 233 -13.56 -22.74 -13.43
N ARG A 234 -14.11 -23.93 -13.16
CA ARG A 234 -13.36 -25.19 -13.30
C ARG A 234 -12.91 -25.41 -14.74
N LEU A 235 -13.80 -25.19 -15.70
CA LEU A 235 -13.49 -25.35 -17.12
C LEU A 235 -12.40 -24.38 -17.58
N LEU A 236 -12.44 -23.11 -17.15
CA LEU A 236 -11.34 -22.17 -17.40
C LEU A 236 -10.02 -22.65 -16.78
N GLY A 237 -10.06 -23.15 -15.54
CA GLY A 237 -8.89 -23.71 -14.87
C GLY A 237 -8.26 -24.86 -15.65
N TYR A 238 -9.07 -25.78 -16.17
CA TYR A 238 -8.62 -26.89 -17.01
C TYR A 238 -7.97 -26.41 -18.30
N PHE A 239 -8.57 -25.41 -18.97
CA PHE A 239 -8.03 -24.89 -20.22
C PHE A 239 -6.77 -24.05 -20.06
N ILE A 240 -6.64 -23.30 -18.95
CA ILE A 240 -5.46 -22.49 -18.64
C ILE A 240 -4.30 -23.37 -18.18
N GLY A 241 -4.58 -24.44 -17.44
CA GLY A 241 -3.56 -25.36 -16.92
C GLY A 241 -3.06 -26.35 -17.96
N ASP A 242 -3.95 -27.23 -18.44
CA ASP A 242 -3.58 -28.39 -19.27
C ASP A 242 -4.34 -28.45 -20.61
N GLY A 243 -4.92 -27.33 -21.03
CA GLY A 243 -5.71 -27.25 -22.25
C GLY A 243 -4.99 -26.63 -23.43
N TYR A 244 -5.60 -26.80 -24.60
CA TYR A 244 -5.25 -26.13 -25.83
C TYR A 244 -6.48 -25.37 -26.33
N CYS A 245 -6.33 -24.07 -26.55
CA CYS A 245 -7.45 -23.17 -26.85
C CYS A 245 -7.50 -22.72 -28.32
N CYS A 246 -6.72 -23.33 -29.21
CA CYS A 246 -6.62 -22.97 -30.62
C CYS A 246 -7.22 -24.04 -31.52
N GLY A 247 -7.84 -23.65 -32.64
CA GLY A 247 -8.35 -24.60 -33.63
C GLY A 247 -9.39 -25.56 -33.05
N SER A 248 -8.97 -26.79 -32.73
CA SER A 248 -9.79 -27.80 -32.03
C SER A 248 -9.40 -27.85 -30.56
N PRO A 249 -10.20 -27.28 -29.65
CA PRO A 249 -9.88 -27.27 -28.23
C PRO A 249 -9.70 -28.69 -27.68
N CYS A 250 -8.67 -28.88 -26.86
CA CYS A 250 -8.42 -30.16 -26.22
C CYS A 250 -7.89 -29.97 -24.80
N PHE A 251 -7.94 -31.04 -24.02
CA PHE A 251 -7.54 -31.09 -22.63
C PHE A 251 -6.68 -32.34 -22.41
N THR A 252 -5.56 -32.20 -21.70
CA THR A 252 -4.63 -33.31 -21.46
C THR A 252 -4.45 -33.56 -19.97
N ASN A 253 -5.05 -34.61 -19.42
CA ASN A 253 -4.92 -34.92 -17.99
C ASN A 253 -5.06 -36.43 -17.72
N MET A 254 -4.40 -36.93 -16.66
CA MET A 254 -4.44 -38.35 -16.27
C MET A 254 -5.32 -38.61 -15.05
N ASN A 255 -5.70 -37.58 -14.30
CA ASN A 255 -6.58 -37.71 -13.14
C ASN A 255 -8.01 -37.93 -13.61
N THR A 256 -8.57 -39.10 -13.30
CA THR A 256 -9.90 -39.51 -13.74
C THR A 256 -11.01 -38.62 -13.22
N ASP A 257 -10.93 -38.17 -11.96
CA ASP A 257 -11.96 -37.32 -11.36
C ASP A 257 -12.04 -35.96 -12.06
N ILE A 258 -10.88 -35.41 -12.44
CA ILE A 258 -10.78 -34.16 -13.19
C ILE A 258 -11.32 -34.34 -14.62
N VAL A 259 -10.96 -35.46 -15.26
CA VAL A 259 -11.42 -35.79 -16.60
C VAL A 259 -12.94 -35.99 -16.63
N ASP A 260 -13.51 -36.67 -15.63
CA ASP A 260 -14.95 -36.94 -15.54
C ASP A 260 -15.75 -35.65 -15.31
N ASP A 261 -15.27 -34.74 -14.44
CA ASP A 261 -15.87 -33.41 -14.28
C ASP A 261 -15.77 -32.59 -15.58
N PHE A 262 -14.61 -32.60 -16.25
CA PHE A 262 -14.42 -31.94 -17.54
C PHE A 262 -15.43 -32.45 -18.59
N ILE A 263 -15.53 -33.78 -18.77
CA ILE A 263 -16.45 -34.40 -19.73
C ILE A 263 -17.90 -34.04 -19.38
N SER A 264 -18.28 -34.10 -18.09
CA SER A 264 -19.62 -33.74 -17.63
C SER A 264 -19.99 -32.30 -17.95
N ILE A 265 -19.07 -31.35 -17.74
CA ILE A 265 -19.31 -29.93 -18.06
C ILE A 265 -19.44 -29.72 -19.57
N ILE A 266 -18.57 -30.35 -20.39
CA ILE A 266 -18.64 -30.24 -21.85
C ILE A 266 -19.94 -30.84 -22.41
N ASP A 267 -20.39 -31.98 -21.89
CA ASP A 267 -21.64 -32.62 -22.28
C ASP A 267 -22.86 -31.74 -21.95
N LYS A 268 -22.89 -31.12 -20.76
CA LYS A 268 -23.92 -30.14 -20.39
C LYS A 268 -23.96 -28.93 -21.31
N MET A 269 -22.80 -28.51 -21.83
CA MET A 269 -22.70 -27.44 -22.83
C MET A 269 -23.22 -27.88 -24.21
N GLY A 270 -23.50 -29.17 -24.43
CA GLY A 270 -23.98 -29.71 -25.69
C GLY A 270 -22.87 -29.91 -26.72
N ASP A 271 -21.61 -30.00 -26.29
CA ASP A 271 -20.46 -30.45 -27.07
C ASP A 271 -20.08 -31.89 -26.64
N ARG A 272 -19.27 -32.59 -27.44
CA ARG A 272 -18.78 -33.94 -27.14
C ARG A 272 -17.27 -33.96 -26.91
N VAL A 273 -16.81 -34.95 -26.15
CA VAL A 273 -15.39 -35.23 -25.93
C VAL A 273 -15.02 -36.57 -26.55
N ASP A 274 -14.02 -36.57 -27.44
CA ASP A 274 -13.42 -37.80 -27.97
C ASP A 274 -12.05 -38.02 -27.30
N LYS A 275 -11.89 -39.15 -26.60
CA LYS A 275 -10.60 -39.59 -26.07
C LYS A 275 -9.70 -40.10 -27.21
N ARG A 276 -8.51 -39.50 -27.37
CA ARG A 276 -7.54 -39.87 -28.43
C ARG A 276 -6.48 -40.84 -27.94
N ASP A 277 -6.05 -40.68 -26.69
CA ASP A 277 -5.12 -41.58 -26.00
C ASP A 277 -5.44 -41.61 -24.50
N ASN A 278 -4.57 -42.21 -23.68
CA ASN A 278 -4.81 -42.36 -22.23
C ASN A 278 -4.95 -41.05 -21.46
N ARG A 279 -4.55 -39.91 -22.02
CA ARG A 279 -4.54 -38.60 -21.36
C ARG A 279 -5.12 -37.47 -22.20
N HIS A 280 -5.33 -37.66 -23.49
CA HIS A 280 -5.69 -36.59 -24.43
C HIS A 280 -7.17 -36.65 -24.84
N TYR A 281 -7.87 -35.54 -24.65
CA TYR A 281 -9.31 -35.41 -24.83
C TYR A 281 -9.63 -34.24 -25.77
N MET A 282 -10.19 -34.52 -26.94
CA MET A 282 -10.55 -33.51 -27.93
C MET A 282 -12.03 -33.13 -27.85
N VAL A 283 -12.34 -31.85 -27.93
CA VAL A 283 -13.73 -31.35 -27.86
C VAL A 283 -14.26 -31.02 -29.25
N TYR A 284 -15.50 -31.46 -29.53
CA TYR A 284 -16.19 -31.23 -30.79
C TYR A 284 -17.64 -30.78 -30.59
N GLY A 285 -18.17 -29.98 -31.51
CA GLY A 285 -19.60 -29.67 -31.53
C GLY A 285 -20.47 -30.88 -31.90
N THR A 286 -21.63 -31.01 -31.25
CA THR A 286 -22.49 -32.21 -31.37
C THR A 286 -23.47 -32.16 -32.56
N ARG A 287 -23.24 -31.32 -33.57
CA ARG A 287 -24.07 -31.27 -34.80
C ARG A 287 -23.27 -31.57 -36.07
N GLY A 288 -23.43 -32.81 -36.56
CA GLY A 288 -23.08 -33.24 -37.92
C GLY A 288 -21.84 -34.13 -38.00
N ARG A 289 -22.04 -35.41 -38.37
CA ARG A 289 -20.98 -36.24 -38.95
C ARG A 289 -20.55 -35.59 -40.27
N GLY A 290 -19.28 -35.20 -40.35
CA GLY A 290 -18.70 -34.47 -41.50
C GLY A 290 -18.91 -32.96 -41.37
N GLY A 291 -17.80 -32.22 -41.41
CA GLY A 291 -17.65 -30.76 -41.46
C GLY A 291 -18.89 -29.90 -41.21
N TYR A 292 -18.85 -29.09 -40.14
CA TYR A 292 -19.71 -27.91 -39.90
C TYR A 292 -20.93 -27.82 -40.82
N LYS A 293 -22.08 -28.38 -40.40
CA LYS A 293 -23.35 -27.96 -41.01
C LYS A 293 -23.55 -26.50 -40.62
N GLN A 294 -23.25 -25.61 -41.55
CA GLN A 294 -23.54 -24.18 -41.49
C GLN A 294 -25.02 -24.00 -41.13
N ILE A 295 -25.30 -23.73 -39.86
CA ILE A 295 -26.42 -22.84 -39.56
C ILE A 295 -25.95 -21.51 -40.11
N ILE A 296 -26.71 -20.94 -41.05
CA ILE A 296 -26.45 -19.62 -41.63
C ILE A 296 -26.17 -18.66 -40.47
N GLY A 297 -24.89 -18.33 -40.24
CA GLY A 297 -24.42 -17.43 -39.18
C GLY A 297 -23.61 -17.99 -37.99
N GLN A 298 -23.47 -19.31 -37.76
CA GLN A 298 -22.65 -19.83 -36.65
C GLN A 298 -21.71 -20.99 -37.06
N SER A 299 -20.40 -20.71 -37.04
CA SER A 299 -19.30 -21.61 -37.43
C SER A 299 -18.42 -22.06 -36.24
N CYS A 300 -18.95 -22.06 -35.01
CA CYS A 300 -18.17 -22.39 -33.80
C CYS A 300 -18.90 -23.38 -32.89
N SER A 301 -18.18 -24.30 -32.26
CA SER A 301 -18.72 -25.16 -31.19
C SER A 301 -19.02 -24.37 -29.92
N ASN A 302 -19.81 -24.93 -29.00
CA ASN A 302 -20.17 -24.23 -27.76
C ASN A 302 -18.94 -23.95 -26.89
N ILE A 303 -17.94 -24.84 -26.91
CA ILE A 303 -16.67 -24.62 -26.23
C ILE A 303 -15.89 -23.46 -26.87
N GLN A 304 -15.91 -23.32 -28.20
CA GLN A 304 -15.22 -22.21 -28.85
C GLN A 304 -15.91 -20.87 -28.55
N ILE A 305 -17.25 -20.85 -28.46
CA ILE A 305 -18.01 -19.68 -28.02
C ILE A 305 -17.63 -19.31 -26.58
N PHE A 306 -17.55 -20.30 -25.69
CA PHE A 306 -17.10 -20.11 -24.31
C PHE A 306 -15.67 -19.55 -24.22
N LEU A 307 -14.70 -20.16 -24.91
CA LEU A 307 -13.30 -19.70 -24.90
C LEU A 307 -13.18 -18.28 -25.49
N LYS A 308 -14.01 -17.93 -26.48
CA LYS A 308 -14.10 -16.56 -27.03
C LYS A 308 -14.73 -15.59 -26.03
N LYS A 309 -15.79 -15.97 -25.31
CA LYS A 309 -16.43 -15.17 -24.24
C LYS A 309 -15.41 -14.71 -23.19
N TYR A 310 -14.46 -15.58 -22.85
CA TYR A 310 -13.39 -15.27 -21.88
C TYR A 310 -12.08 -14.79 -22.51
N GLY A 311 -12.04 -14.63 -23.85
CA GLY A 311 -10.90 -14.07 -24.56
C GLY A 311 -9.63 -14.92 -24.54
N ILE A 312 -9.77 -16.24 -24.36
CA ILE A 312 -8.66 -17.21 -24.34
C ILE A 312 -8.58 -18.06 -25.61
N TYR A 313 -9.63 -18.06 -26.45
CA TYR A 313 -9.59 -18.73 -27.74
C TYR A 313 -8.51 -18.14 -28.66
N GLY A 314 -7.74 -19.00 -29.31
CA GLY A 314 -6.67 -18.59 -30.24
C GLY A 314 -5.38 -18.12 -29.55
N LYS A 315 -5.32 -18.15 -28.22
CA LYS A 315 -4.09 -17.87 -27.46
C LYS A 315 -3.32 -19.17 -27.23
N ARG A 316 -2.00 -19.08 -27.40
CA ARG A 316 -1.05 -20.13 -27.03
C ARG A 316 -0.55 -19.90 -25.62
#